data_AF-A0A3C0GBD6-F1
#
_entry.id   AF-A0A3C0GBD6-F1
#
_cell.length_a   1.000
_cell.length_b   1.000
_cell.length_c   1.000
_cell.angle_alpha   90.00
_cell.angle_beta   90.00
_cell.angle_gamma   90.00
#
_symmetry.space_group_name_H-M   'P 1'
#
loop_
_entity.id
_entity.type
_entity.pdbx_description
1 polymer ?
#
loop_
_entity_poly.entity_id
_entity_poly.type
_entity_poly.pdbx_seq_one_letter_code
_entity_poly.pdbx_strand_id
1 'polypeptide(L)' 'MNDLAVVGSWIKDSWRGDRSVGIVISIDDETSMMLVRFPKIAKDTWLVHENRGHYVVINK' A
#
# COMPACT_ATOMS: atom_id res chain seq x y z
N MET A 1 15.77 4.35 -5.99
CA MET A 1 14.52 3.70 -6.44
C MET A 1 13.72 3.36 -5.19
N ASN A 2 12.45 3.74 -5.12
CA ASN A 2 11.59 3.30 -4.03
C ASN A 2 11.12 1.86 -4.33
N ASP A 3 11.07 1.02 -3.31
CA ASP A 3 10.64 -0.37 -3.44
C ASP A 3 9.12 -0.42 -3.74
N LEU A 4 8.73 -1.27 -4.70
CA LEU A 4 7.33 -1.59 -4.97
C LEU A 4 6.85 -2.64 -3.96
N ALA A 5 5.63 -2.50 -3.47
CA ALA A 5 5.02 -3.50 -2.61
C ALA A 5 4.54 -4.71 -3.43
N VAL A 6 4.59 -5.90 -2.84
CA VAL A 6 3.98 -7.12 -3.41
C VAL A 6 2.79 -7.53 -2.55
N VAL A 7 1.96 -8.47 -3.03
CA VAL A 7 0.90 -9.06 -2.19
C VAL A 7 1.55 -9.65 -0.92
N GLY A 8 1.00 -9.30 0.24
CA GLY A 8 1.55 -9.63 1.55
C GLY A 8 2.56 -8.63 2.12
N SER A 9 3.00 -7.63 1.35
CA SER A 9 3.81 -6.54 1.88
C SER A 9 3.01 -5.69 2.87
N TRP A 10 3.67 -5.30 3.97
CA TRP A 10 3.21 -4.26 4.86
C TRP A 10 3.74 -2.92 4.37
N ILE A 11 2.86 -1.93 4.28
CA ILE A 11 3.21 -0.58 3.87
C ILE A 11 2.80 0.44 4.93
N LYS A 12 3.53 1.54 5.02
CA LYS A 12 3.12 2.75 5.75
C LYS A 12 2.72 3.82 4.75
N ASP A 13 1.49 4.33 4.84
CA ASP A 13 1.01 5.45 4.02
C ASP A 13 1.74 6.73 4.46
N SER A 14 2.40 7.39 3.51
CA SER A 14 3.21 8.58 3.76
C SER A 14 2.37 9.87 3.77
N TRP A 15 1.17 9.85 3.18
CA TRP A 15 0.36 11.05 2.95
C TRP A 15 -0.80 11.13 3.93
N ARG A 16 -1.34 9.98 4.35
CA ARG A 16 -2.51 9.88 5.22
C ARG A 16 -2.17 9.26 6.57
N GLY A 17 -1.91 10.13 7.54
CA GLY A 17 -1.60 9.72 8.92
C GLY A 17 -2.73 8.97 9.64
N ASP A 18 -3.98 9.13 9.17
CA ASP A 18 -5.13 8.37 9.68
C ASP A 18 -5.03 6.88 9.33
N ARG A 19 -4.53 6.55 8.13
CA ARG A 19 -4.36 5.17 7.65
C ARG A 19 -3.19 4.44 8.31
N SER A 20 -2.06 5.13 8.51
CA SER A 20 -0.85 4.57 9.11
C SER A 20 -0.33 3.33 8.35
N VAL A 21 -0.48 2.11 8.89
CA VAL A 21 0.05 0.87 8.31
C VAL A 21 -1.08 0.05 7.67
N GLY A 22 -0.81 -0.50 6.48
CA GLY A 22 -1.71 -1.40 5.77
C GLY A 22 -0.98 -2.60 5.18
N ILE A 23 -1.75 -3.65 4.86
CA ILE A 23 -1.25 -4.86 4.18
C ILE A 23 -1.79 -4.91 2.75
N VAL A 24 -0.92 -5.17 1.79
CA VAL A 24 -1.31 -5.36 0.39
C VAL A 24 -1.98 -6.72 0.25
N ILE A 25 -3.23 -6.74 -0.20
CA ILE A 25 -4.02 -7.97 -0.35
C ILE A 25 -4.26 -8.36 -1.81
N SER A 26 -4.10 -7.41 -2.75
CA SER A 26 -4.18 -7.68 -4.20
C SER A 26 -3.40 -6.64 -4.98
N ILE A 27 -2.94 -7.00 -6.17
CA ILE A 27 -2.36 -6.11 -7.18
C ILE A 27 -3.08 -6.38 -8.50
N ASP A 28 -3.47 -5.31 -9.17
CA ASP A 28 -4.05 -5.32 -10.50
C ASP A 28 -3.08 -4.64 -11.48
N ASP A 29 -2.47 -5.46 -12.33
CA ASP A 29 -1.48 -5.02 -13.31
C ASP A 29 -2.11 -4.27 -14.49
N GLU A 30 -3.39 -4.49 -14.80
CA GLU A 30 -4.08 -3.80 -15.90
C GLU A 30 -4.29 -2.32 -15.56
N THR A 31 -4.64 -2.04 -14.30
CA THR A 31 -4.86 -0.67 -13.82
C THR A 31 -3.65 -0.07 -13.10
N SER A 32 -2.60 -0.85 -12.85
CA SER A 32 -1.43 -0.47 -12.04
C SER A 32 -1.81 -0.01 -10.62
N MET A 33 -2.79 -0.69 -10.01
CA MET A 33 -3.31 -0.38 -8.68
C MET A 33 -3.08 -1.55 -7.72
N MET A 34 -2.97 -1.26 -6.44
CA MET A 34 -2.93 -2.26 -5.38
C MET A 34 -4.03 -2.03 -4.36
N LEU A 35 -4.68 -3.10 -3.92
CA LEU A 35 -5.67 -3.07 -2.87
C LEU A 35 -4.98 -3.28 -1.53
N VAL A 36 -5.15 -2.33 -0.63
CA VAL A 36 -4.52 -2.33 0.69
C VAL A 36 -5.59 -2.31 1.77
N ARG A 37 -5.50 -3.25 2.70
CA ARG A 37 -6.30 -3.23 3.93
C ARG A 37 -5.59 -2.42 5.00
N PHE A 38 -6.24 -1.38 5.50
CA PHE A 38 -5.77 -0.56 6.62
C PHE A 38 -6.53 -0.93 7.90
N PRO A 39 -5.96 -1.76 8.80
CA PRO A 39 -6.67 -2.24 9.99
C PRO A 39 -7.09 -1.11 10.93
N LYS A 40 -6.26 -0.05 11.03
CA LYS A 40 -6.51 1.11 11.89
C LYS A 40 -7.85 1.80 11.59
N ILE A 41 -8.26 1.82 10.33
CA ILE A 41 -9.53 2.44 9.89
C ILE A 41 -10.54 1.41 9.38
N ALA A 42 -10.28 0.12 9.58
CA ALA A 42 -11.12 -1.00 9.13
C ALA A 42 -11.57 -0.87 7.66
N LYS A 43 -10.69 -0.44 6.77
CA LYS A 43 -11.04 -0.10 5.38
C LYS A 43 -10.03 -0.66 4.37
N ASP A 44 -10.56 -1.14 3.26
CA ASP A 44 -9.80 -1.50 2.07
C ASP A 44 -9.75 -0.31 1.12
N THR A 45 -8.59 -0.04 0.53
CA THR A 45 -8.38 1.12 -0.35
C THR A 45 -7.45 0.77 -1.49
N TRP A 46 -7.85 1.13 -2.70
CA TRP A 46 -7.01 1.09 -3.89
C TRP A 46 -6.01 2.25 -3.86
N LEU A 47 -4.73 1.93 -4.02
CA LEU A 47 -3.62 2.86 -4.13
C LEU A 47 -2.88 2.61 -5.45
N VAL A 48 -2.23 3.64 -5.98
CA VAL A 48 -1.33 3.48 -7.13
C VAL A 48 -0.17 2.57 -6.70
N HIS A 49 0.09 1.51 -7.47
CA HIS A 49 1.16 0.57 -7.17
C HIS A 49 2.53 1.21 -7.38
N GLU A 50 2.67 2.04 -8.41
CA GLU A 50 3.88 2.82 -8.68
C GLU A 50 4.26 3.70 -7.47
N ASN A 51 5.39 3.36 -6.83
CA ASN A 51 5.81 4.03 -5.62
C ASN A 51 6.63 5.30 -5.88
N ARG A 52 5.96 6.42 -6.07
CA ARG A 52 6.59 7.76 -6.13
C ARG A 52 6.79 8.42 -4.75
N GLY A 53 6.81 7.63 -3.66
CA GLY A 53 6.91 8.13 -2.28
C GLY A 53 5.56 8.21 -1.55
N HIS A 54 4.51 7.64 -2.13
CA HIS A 54 3.18 7.56 -1.52
C HIS A 54 3.17 6.64 -0.29
N TYR A 55 4.05 5.65 -0.25
CA TYR A 55 4.15 4.69 0.84
C TYR A 55 5.58 4.18 1.02
N VAL A 56 5.84 3.60 2.19
CA VAL A 56 7.10 2.92 2.53
C VAL A 56 6.81 1.45 2.80
N VAL A 57 7.54 0.53 2.16
CA VAL A 57 7.47 -0.92 2.42
C VAL A 57 8.22 -1.25 3.71
N ILE A 58 7.59 -1.99 4.62
CA ILE A 58 8.08 -2.24 5.98
C ILE A 58 8.78 -3.60 6.11
N ASN A 59 8.27 -4.65 5.46
CA ASN A 59 8.86 -5.98 5.47
C ASN A 59 9.72 -6.19 4.23
N LYS A 60 11.04 -6.29 4.46
CA LYS A 60 11.98 -6.83 3.49
C LYS A 60 12.14 -8.33 3.72
#